data_AF-A0AAJ2I3E6-F1
#
_entry.id   AF-A0AAJ2I3E6-F1
#
_cell.length_a   1.000
_cell.length_b   1.000
_cell.length_c   1.000
_cell.angle_alpha   90.00
_cell.angle_beta   90.00
_cell.angle_gamma   90.00
#
_symmetry.space_group_name_H-M   'P 1'
#
loop_
_entity.id
_entity.type
_entity.pdbx_description
1 polymer ?
#
loop_
_entity_poly.entity_id
_entity_poly.type
_entity_poly.pdbx_seq_one_letter_code
_entity_poly.pdbx_strand_id
1 'polypeptide(L)' 'MARLPKEIAKAAKIAEAAGWRVDIRQGKALFFPADKTQGPVTVHFTESDWRAHRNFIAHLRRAGLKI' A
#
# COMPACT_ATOMS: atom_id res chain seq x y z
N MET A 1 -0.26 8.02 -17.08
CA MET A 1 0.06 7.19 -15.90
C MET A 1 -0.21 8.02 -14.66
N ALA A 2 -1.19 7.65 -13.82
CA ALA A 2 -1.44 8.38 -12.56
C ALA A 2 -0.18 8.34 -11.70
N ARG A 3 0.33 9.50 -11.29
CA ARG A 3 1.58 9.60 -10.54
C ARG A 3 1.29 9.16 -9.10
N LEU A 4 1.80 7.99 -8.71
CA LEU A 4 1.70 7.56 -7.32
C LEU A 4 2.36 8.56 -6.38
N PRO A 5 1.77 8.83 -5.21
CA PRO A 5 2.45 9.54 -4.13
C PRO A 5 3.77 8.83 -3.79
N LYS A 6 4.84 9.60 -3.59
CA LYS A 6 6.20 9.08 -3.34
C LYS A 6 6.25 8.08 -2.18
N GLU A 7 5.47 8.31 -1.12
CA GLU A 7 5.41 7.41 0.04
C GLU A 7 4.86 6.03 -0.30
N ILE A 8 3.87 5.96 -1.19
CA ILE A 8 3.24 4.69 -1.58
C ILE A 8 4.11 3.94 -2.57
N ALA A 9 4.81 4.65 -3.46
CA ALA A 9 5.84 4.05 -4.29
C ALA A 9 6.98 3.45 -3.43
N LYS A 10 7.37 4.11 -2.33
CA LYS A 10 8.34 3.57 -1.37
C LYS A 10 7.78 2.34 -0.65
N ALA A 11 6.51 2.39 -0.24
CA ALA A 11 5.85 1.26 0.41
C ALA A 11 5.69 0.04 -0.48
N ALA A 12 5.36 0.24 -1.76
CA ALA A 12 5.27 -0.82 -2.74
C ALA A 12 6.60 -1.58 -2.84
N LYS A 13 7.73 -0.87 -3.02
CA LYS A 13 9.05 -1.49 -3.10
C LYS A 13 9.41 -2.31 -1.86
N ILE A 14 9.10 -1.79 -0.67
CA ILE A 14 9.40 -2.47 0.59
C ILE A 14 8.49 -3.69 0.78
N ALA A 15 7.23 -3.61 0.37
CA ALA A 15 6.30 -4.72 0.39
C ALA A 15 6.73 -5.83 -0.58
N GLU A 16 7.07 -5.48 -1.82
CA GLU A 16 7.59 -6.43 -2.81
C GLU A 16 8.85 -7.13 -2.30
N ALA A 17 9.79 -6.40 -1.69
CA ALA A 17 10.98 -6.97 -1.08
C ALA A 17 10.68 -7.89 0.12
N ALA A 18 9.58 -7.63 0.84
CA ALA A 18 9.09 -8.48 1.93
C ALA A 18 8.28 -9.69 1.42
N GLY A 19 8.17 -9.90 0.11
CA GLY A 19 7.42 -11.01 -0.50
C GLY A 19 5.92 -10.74 -0.64
N TRP A 20 5.49 -9.50 -0.48
CA TRP A 20 4.10 -9.10 -0.68
C TRP A 20 3.84 -8.88 -2.17
N ARG A 21 2.60 -9.16 -2.60
CA ARG A 21 2.16 -8.83 -3.95
C ARG A 21 1.51 -7.45 -3.93
N VAL A 22 1.94 -6.56 -4.82
CA VAL A 22 1.39 -5.20 -4.93
C VAL A 22 0.73 -5.04 -6.30
N ASP A 23 -0.53 -4.63 -6.34
CA ASP A 23 -1.27 -4.30 -7.57
C ASP A 23 -1.69 -2.82 -7.46
N ILE A 24 -1.15 -1.99 -8.34
CA ILE A 24 -1.47 -0.57 -8.37
C ILE A 24 -2.23 -0.24 -9.65
N ARG A 25 -3.44 0.27 -9.47
CA ARG A 25 -4.33 0.69 -10.55
C ARG A 25 -4.61 2.19 -10.44
N GLN A 26 -5.23 2.73 -11.48
CA GLN A 26 -5.55 4.15 -11.55
C GLN A 26 -6.45 4.56 -10.36
N GLY A 27 -5.88 5.27 -9.39
CA GLY A 27 -6.58 5.69 -8.18
C GLY A 27 -6.76 4.62 -7.10
N LYS A 28 -6.09 3.45 -7.18
CA LYS A 28 -6.17 2.41 -6.14
C LYS A 28 -4.84 1.68 -5.96
N ALA A 29 -4.47 1.33 -4.74
CA ALA A 29 -3.43 0.33 -4.50
C ALA A 29 -3.95 -0.81 -3.64
N LEU A 30 -3.54 -2.02 -4.00
CA LEU A 30 -3.81 -3.25 -3.31
C LEU A 30 -2.49 -3.90 -2.91
N PHE A 31 -2.35 -4.21 -1.63
CA PHE A 31 -1.19 -4.85 -1.04
C PHE A 31 -1.66 -6.17 -0.45
N PHE A 32 -1.15 -7.26 -1.01
CA PHE A 32 -1.44 -8.61 -0.59
C PHE A 32 -0.27 -9.08 0.27
N PRO A 33 -0.50 -9.31 1.58
CA PRO A 33 0.53 -9.85 2.46
C PRO A 33 1.10 -11.17 1.95
N ALA A 34 2.36 -11.44 2.27
CA ALA A 34 2.97 -12.74 2.02
C ALA A 34 2.27 -13.86 2.84
N ASP A 35 1.76 -13.49 4.02
CA ASP A 35 0.97 -14.36 4.89
C ASP A 35 -0.48 -14.44 4.38
N LYS A 36 -0.89 -15.64 3.95
CA LYS A 36 -2.22 -15.92 3.41
C LYS A 36 -3.34 -15.84 4.46
N THR A 37 -2.99 -15.78 5.75
CA THR A 37 -3.97 -15.59 6.83
C THR A 37 -4.44 -14.14 6.95
N GLN A 38 -3.68 -13.20 6.37
CA GLN A 38 -3.99 -11.78 6.45
C GLN A 38 -4.72 -11.29 5.20
N GLY A 39 -5.78 -10.50 5.42
CA GLY A 39 -6.55 -9.91 4.33
C GLY A 39 -5.76 -8.87 3.54
N PRO A 40 -6.07 -8.67 2.25
CA PRO A 40 -5.43 -7.66 1.44
C PRO A 40 -5.71 -6.25 1.98
N VAL A 41 -4.66 -5.43 2.03
CA VAL A 41 -4.75 -4.03 2.43
C VAL A 41 -4.96 -3.19 1.18
N THR A 42 -6.11 -2.53 1.08
CA THR A 42 -6.48 -1.74 -0.10
C THR A 42 -6.73 -0.30 0.28
N VAL A 43 -6.48 0.61 -0.67
CA VAL A 43 -6.75 2.03 -0.52
C VAL A 43 -7.13 2.62 -1.87
N HIS A 44 -8.10 3.52 -1.85
CA HIS A 44 -8.40 4.37 -2.98
C HIS A 44 -7.72 5.72 -2.77
N PHE A 45 -7.04 6.22 -3.79
CA PHE A 45 -6.42 7.53 -3.79
C PHE A 45 -7.28 8.50 -4.57
N THR A 46 -7.68 9.57 -3.91
CA THR A 46 -8.05 10.84 -4.51
C THR A 46 -6.85 11.79 -4.34
N GLU A 47 -6.57 12.64 -5.33
CA GLU A 47 -5.32 13.43 -5.42
C GLU A 47 -5.03 14.36 -4.22
N SER A 48 -6.00 14.57 -3.32
CA SER A 48 -5.87 15.49 -2.17
C SER A 48 -5.93 14.82 -0.80
N ASP A 49 -5.91 13.49 -0.71
CA ASP A 49 -6.24 12.78 0.53
C ASP A 49 -5.01 12.37 1.37
N TRP A 50 -4.33 13.37 1.93
CA TRP A 50 -3.19 13.17 2.84
C TRP A 50 -3.52 12.24 4.03
N ARG A 51 -4.74 12.32 4.57
CA ARG A 51 -5.20 11.47 5.67
C ARG A 51 -5.33 10.01 5.24
N ALA A 52 -5.88 9.76 4.05
CA ALA A 52 -5.99 8.40 3.51
C ALA A 52 -4.61 7.75 3.36
N HIS A 53 -3.60 8.50 2.89
CA HIS A 53 -2.24 8.00 2.77
C HIS A 53 -1.65 7.59 4.13
N ARG A 54 -1.78 8.44 5.15
CA ARG A 54 -1.27 8.13 6.50
C ARG A 54 -1.97 6.92 7.13
N ASN A 55 -3.30 6.86 7.01
CA ASN A 55 -4.07 5.73 7.49
C ASN A 55 -3.66 4.44 6.78
N PHE A 56 -3.41 4.51 5.48
CA PHE A 56 -2.97 3.38 4.70
C PHE A 56 -1.59 2.86 5.13
N ILE A 57 -0.60 3.74 5.30
CA ILE A 57 0.71 3.35 5.82
C ILE A 57 0.60 2.73 7.21
N ALA A 58 -0.24 3.31 8.09
CA ALA A 58 -0.49 2.73 9.41
C ALA A 58 -1.13 1.33 9.32
N HIS A 59 -2.04 1.12 8.36
CA HIS A 59 -2.66 -0.17 8.09
C HIS A 59 -1.64 -1.20 7.59
N LEU A 60 -0.75 -0.81 6.68
CA LEU A 60 0.34 -1.67 6.22
C LEU A 60 1.27 -2.07 7.37
N ARG A 61 1.62 -1.13 8.25
CA ARG A 61 2.42 -1.41 9.46
C ARG A 61 1.74 -2.42 10.39
N ARG A 62 0.43 -2.28 10.61
CA ARG A 62 -0.36 -3.21 11.43
C ARG A 62 -0.46 -4.59 10.80
N ALA A 63 -0.51 -4.65 9.47
CA ALA A 63 -0.44 -5.90 8.71
C ALA A 63 0.99 -6.48 8.65
N GLY A 64 1.96 -5.91 9.38
CA GLY A 64 3.30 -6.49 9.52
C GLY A 64 4.30 -6.03 8.47
N LEU A 65 3.95 -5.07 7.61
CA LEU A 65 4.93 -4.43 6.72
C LEU A 65 5.87 -3.54 7.54
N LYS A 66 7.17 -3.84 7.53
CA LYS A 66 8.19 -3.05 8.21
C LYS A 66 8.61 -1.85 7.35
N ILE A 67 7.98 -0.68 7.58
CA ILE A 67 8.22 0.58 6.84
C ILE A 67 8.35 1.83 7.70
#